data_AF-A0A969I848-F1
#
_entry.id   AF-A0A969I848-F1
#
_cell.length_a   1.000
_cell.length_b   1.000
_cell.length_c   1.000
_cell.angle_alpha   90.00
_cell.angle_beta   90.00
_cell.angle_gamma   90.00
#
_symmetry.space_group_name_H-M   'P 1'
#
loop_
_entity.id
_entity.type
_entity.pdbx_description
1 polymer ?
#
loop_
_entity_poly.entity_id
_entity_poly.type
_entity_poly.pdbx_seq_one_letter_code
_entity_poly.pdbx_strand_id
1 'polypeptide(L)'
;MKAFAEATDMLSKDLKSAAQYWADDVKSKLPAENVAAIASGPQVKWTMTPQNSMKFAEFMHSVGTIKDKPADWKELFFPEIHDKPRT
;
A
#
# COMPACT_ATOMS: atom_id res chain seq x y z
N MET A 1 4.09 -13.89 -5.86
CA MET A 1 4.31 -12.46 -5.49
C MET A 1 5.58 -11.73 -6.01
N LYS A 2 6.40 -12.26 -6.95
CA LYS A 2 7.60 -11.54 -7.45
C LYS A 2 7.27 -10.15 -8.05
N ALA A 3 6.17 -10.05 -8.80
CA ALA A 3 5.76 -8.80 -9.43
C ALA A 3 5.44 -7.66 -8.45
N PHE A 4 4.84 -7.96 -7.29
CA PHE A 4 4.54 -6.93 -6.28
C PHE A 4 5.79 -6.45 -5.55
N ALA A 5 6.74 -7.35 -5.27
CA ALA A 5 8.03 -6.99 -4.70
C ALA A 5 8.84 -6.12 -5.68
N GLU A 6 8.90 -6.55 -6.94
CA GLU A 6 9.59 -5.85 -8.01
C GLU A 6 8.99 -4.48 -8.30
N ALA A 7 7.65 -4.36 -8.27
CA ALA A 7 6.97 -3.08 -8.37
C ALA A 7 7.27 -2.15 -7.19
N THR A 8 7.33 -2.68 -5.97
CA THR A 8 7.67 -1.89 -4.76
C THR A 8 9.12 -1.40 -4.81
N ASP A 9 10.04 -2.24 -5.28
CA ASP A 9 11.44 -1.86 -5.50
C ASP A 9 11.59 -0.85 -6.64
N MET A 10 10.81 -0.98 -7.71
CA MET A 10 10.79 -0.03 -8.82
C MET A 10 10.28 1.34 -8.38
N LEU A 11 9.20 1.38 -7.59
CA LEU A 11 8.71 2.61 -6.96
C LEU A 11 9.80 3.24 -6.10
N SER A 12 10.54 2.46 -5.31
CA SER A 12 11.62 2.99 -4.47
C SER A 12 12.79 3.58 -5.27
N LYS A 13 13.05 3.08 -6.49
CA LYS A 13 14.19 3.50 -7.34
C LYS A 13 13.85 4.64 -8.29
N ASP A 14 12.63 4.67 -8.84
CA ASP A 14 12.22 5.68 -9.83
C ASP A 14 10.72 6.01 -9.71
N LEU A 15 10.41 6.83 -8.71
CA LEU A 15 9.08 7.40 -8.47
C LEU A 15 8.57 8.23 -9.65
N LYS A 16 9.45 8.83 -10.46
CA LYS A 16 9.04 9.74 -11.53
C LYS A 16 8.50 8.97 -12.74
N SER A 17 9.20 7.92 -13.14
CA SER A 17 8.72 7.01 -14.19
C SER A 17 7.44 6.30 -13.76
N ALA A 18 7.36 5.84 -12.51
CA ALA A 18 6.14 5.21 -11.98
C ALA A 18 4.94 6.18 -11.92
N ALA A 19 5.17 7.44 -11.52
CA ALA A 19 4.14 8.47 -11.51
C ALA A 19 3.63 8.81 -12.91
N GLN A 20 4.52 8.82 -13.91
CA GLN A 20 4.15 9.05 -15.30
C GLN A 20 3.33 7.89 -15.87
N TYR A 21 3.74 6.63 -15.64
CA TYR A 21 2.93 5.46 -16.02
C TYR A 21 1.54 5.49 -15.39
N TRP A 22 1.46 5.82 -14.09
CA TRP A 22 0.18 5.93 -13.41
C TRP A 22 -0.69 7.04 -14.00
N ALA A 23 -0.10 8.22 -14.27
CA ALA A 23 -0.82 9.36 -14.85
C ALA A 23 -1.37 9.04 -16.25
N ASP A 24 -0.59 8.31 -17.06
CA ASP A 24 -0.99 7.88 -18.40
C ASP A 24 -2.11 6.82 -18.34
N ASP A 25 -2.01 5.85 -17.43
CA ASP A 25 -2.98 4.75 -17.27
C ASP A 25 -4.35 5.27 -16.80
N VAL A 26 -4.37 6.12 -15.76
CA VAL A 26 -5.63 6.67 -15.21
C VAL A 26 -6.11 7.91 -15.98
N LYS A 27 -5.39 8.34 -17.03
CA LYS A 27 -5.61 9.58 -17.79
C LYS A 27 -5.77 10.80 -16.85
N SER A 28 -4.86 10.89 -15.89
CA SER A 28 -4.90 11.92 -14.87
C SER A 28 -4.73 13.31 -15.49
N LYS A 29 -5.48 14.30 -14.99
CA LYS A 29 -5.23 15.72 -15.30
C LYS A 29 -4.10 16.31 -14.44
N LEU A 30 -3.59 15.55 -13.47
CA LEU A 30 -2.49 16.00 -12.63
C LEU A 30 -1.17 15.84 -13.39
N PRO A 31 -0.28 16.85 -13.36
CA PRO A 31 1.08 16.70 -13.86
C PRO A 31 1.78 15.54 -13.15
N ALA A 32 2.53 14.72 -13.88
CA ALA A 32 3.28 13.58 -13.32
C ALA A 32 4.22 14.01 -12.17
N GLU A 33 4.69 15.25 -12.19
CA GLU A 33 5.53 15.84 -11.14
C GLU A 33 4.78 15.98 -9.81
N ASN A 34 3.51 16.38 -9.86
CA ASN A 34 2.66 16.47 -8.66
C ASN A 34 2.36 15.07 -8.13
N VAL A 35 2.13 14.10 -9.02
CA VAL A 35 1.92 12.69 -8.64
C VAL A 35 3.17 12.13 -7.96
N ALA A 36 4.35 12.38 -8.54
CA ALA A 36 5.63 11.97 -7.96
C ALA A 36 5.87 12.62 -6.59
N ALA A 37 5.56 13.91 -6.44
CA ALA A 37 5.68 14.62 -5.17
C ALA A 37 4.75 14.07 -4.08
N ILE A 38 3.52 13.70 -4.43
CA ILE A 38 2.59 13.02 -3.52
C ILE A 38 3.14 11.64 -3.13
N ALA A 39 3.60 10.87 -4.12
CA ALA A 39 4.12 9.53 -3.93
C ALA A 39 5.47 9.48 -3.17
N SER A 40 6.23 10.57 -3.17
CA SER A 40 7.46 10.75 -2.37
C SER A 40 7.21 11.47 -1.03
N GLY A 41 5.96 11.75 -0.68
CA GLY A 41 5.63 12.48 0.53
C GLY A 41 6.10 11.75 1.80
N PRO A 42 6.42 12.47 2.90
CA PRO A 42 6.92 11.88 4.14
C PRO A 42 5.90 10.94 4.83
N GLN A 43 4.64 11.00 4.40
CA GLN A 43 3.55 10.17 4.89
C GLN A 43 3.40 8.87 4.10
N VAL A 44 4.10 8.73 2.96
CA VAL A 44 4.00 7.57 2.07
C VAL A 44 5.15 6.62 2.35
N LYS A 45 4.80 5.39 2.77
CA LYS A 45 5.72 4.28 2.89
C LYS A 45 5.30 3.18 1.94
N TRP A 46 6.05 3.02 0.85
CA TRP A 46 5.93 1.88 -0.06
C TRP A 46 6.55 0.66 0.61
N THR A 47 5.72 -0.19 1.19
CA THR A 47 6.16 -1.42 1.86
C THR A 47 5.24 -2.57 1.49
N MET A 48 5.82 -3.77 1.40
CA MET A 48 5.05 -5.01 1.29
C MET A 48 4.47 -5.46 2.63
N THR A 49 4.90 -4.86 3.74
CA THR A 49 4.40 -5.18 5.07
C THR A 49 3.16 -4.34 5.38
N PRO A 50 2.02 -4.98 5.67
CA PRO A 50 0.80 -4.26 6.00
C PRO A 50 1.00 -3.48 7.30
N GLN A 51 0.89 -2.14 7.23
CA GLN A 51 1.00 -1.26 8.38
C GLN A 51 -0.38 -0.93 8.95
N ASN A 52 -0.49 -0.91 10.29
CA ASN A 52 -1.71 -0.54 11.03
C ASN A 52 -2.99 -1.33 10.68
N SER A 53 -2.90 -2.48 10.01
CA SER A 53 -4.08 -3.23 9.55
C SER A 53 -5.01 -3.68 10.68
N MET A 54 -4.45 -4.05 11.85
CA MET A 54 -5.27 -4.38 13.02
C MET A 54 -5.94 -3.15 13.62
N LYS A 55 -5.29 -1.98 13.63
CA LYS A 55 -5.93 -0.73 14.09
C LYS A 55 -7.08 -0.33 13.17
N PHE A 56 -6.92 -0.53 11.87
CA PHE A 56 -7.98 -0.30 10.90
C PHE A 56 -9.13 -1.30 11.06
N ALA A 57 -8.84 -2.58 11.28
CA ALA A 57 -9.85 -3.60 11.57
C ALA A 57 -10.59 -3.32 12.90
N GLU A 58 -9.88 -2.88 13.93
CA GLU A 58 -10.47 -2.44 15.21
C GLU A 58 -11.40 -1.24 15.02
N PHE A 59 -10.97 -0.27 14.23
CA PHE A 59 -11.80 0.88 13.88
C PHE A 59 -13.05 0.46 13.09
N MET A 60 -12.90 -0.40 12.07
CA MET A 60 -14.03 -0.90 11.28
C MET A 60 -15.02 -1.72 12.13
N HIS A 61 -14.53 -2.47 13.12
CA HIS A 61 -15.38 -3.20 14.06
C HIS A 61 -16.08 -2.23 15.03
N SER A 62 -15.37 -1.19 15.52
CA SER A 62 -15.96 -0.23 16.45
C SER A 62 -17.04 0.64 15.80
N VAL A 63 -16.93 0.94 14.50
CA VAL A 63 -17.97 1.64 13.73
C VAL A 63 -19.02 0.69 13.13
N GLY A 64 -18.91 -0.62 13.38
CA GLY A 64 -19.90 -1.63 12.99
C GLY A 64 -19.88 -2.03 11.50
N THR A 65 -18.87 -1.61 10.74
CA THR A 65 -18.72 -1.96 9.32
C THR A 65 -18.31 -3.42 9.12
N ILE A 66 -17.58 -4.01 10.08
CA ILE A 66 -17.30 -5.45 10.11
C ILE A 66 -17.88 -6.06 11.39
N LYS A 67 -18.57 -7.20 11.24
CA LYS A 67 -19.14 -7.95 12.36
C LYS A 67 -18.11 -8.82 13.06
N ASP A 68 -17.23 -9.46 12.27
CA ASP A 68 -16.18 -10.32 12.77
C ASP A 68 -14.85 -9.59 12.71
N LYS A 69 -14.26 -9.37 13.90
CA LYS A 69 -12.90 -8.83 14.00
C LYS A 69 -11.91 -9.97 13.75
N PRO A 70 -11.03 -9.88 12.75
CA PRO A 70 -9.96 -10.86 12.59
C PRO A 70 -9.10 -10.91 13.86
N ALA A 71 -8.71 -12.10 14.30
CA ALA A 71 -7.88 -12.30 15.47
C ALA A 71 -6.41 -11.96 15.19
N ASP A 72 -6.00 -12.16 13.93
CA ASP A 72 -4.66 -11.90 13.44
C ASP A 72 -4.72 -11.18 12.08
N TRP A 73 -3.76 -10.30 11.83
CA TRP A 73 -3.60 -9.65 10.53
C TRP A 73 -3.40 -10.69 9.41
N LYS A 74 -2.89 -11.88 9.74
CA LYS A 74 -2.76 -13.02 8.82
C LYS A 74 -4.09 -13.48 8.23
N GLU A 75 -5.22 -13.22 8.89
CA GLU A 75 -6.56 -13.54 8.37
C GLU A 75 -7.05 -12.53 7.33
N LEU A 76 -6.42 -11.34 7.27
CA LEU A 76 -6.75 -10.28 6.32
C LEU A 76 -5.92 -10.31 5.04
N PHE A 77 -4.80 -11.04 5.04
CA PHE A 77 -3.85 -11.01 3.93
C PHE A 77 -3.42 -12.41 3.50
N PHE A 78 -2.95 -12.50 2.25
CA PHE A 78 -2.49 -13.74 1.66
C PHE A 78 -1.36 -14.42 2.47
N PRO A 79 -1.33 -15.76 2.52
CA PRO A 79 -0.33 -16.50 3.30
C PRO A 79 1.12 -16.12 2.99
N GLU A 80 1.41 -15.77 1.74
CA GLU A 80 2.79 -15.52 1.29
C GLU A 80 3.38 -14.17 1.77
N ILE A 81 2.64 -13.35 2.53
CA ILE A 81 3.22 -12.22 3.30
C ILE A 81 3.39 -12.51 4.79
N HIS A 82 2.90 -13.65 5.30
CA HIS A 82 2.92 -13.98 6.73
C HIS A 82 4.34 -14.14 7.31
N ASP A 83 5.35 -14.34 6.46
CA ASP A 83 6.77 -14.50 6.80
C ASP A 83 7.57 -13.19 6.83
N LYS A 84 6.99 -12.05 6.41
CA LYS A 84 7.71 -10.77 6.46
C LYS A 84 7.61 -10.15 7.87
N PRO A 85 8.73 -9.65 8.44
CA PRO A 85 8.71 -9.05 9.77
C PRO A 85 7.78 -7.83 9.79
N ARG A 86 6.82 -7.83 10.71
CA ARG A 86 5.92 -6.71 10.95
C ARG A 86 6.72 -5.55 11.57
N THR A 87 6.58 -4.34 11.03
CA THR A 87 7.05 -3.09 11.64
C THR A 87 5.87 -2.27 12.11
#